data_AF-A0A538BW28-F1
#
_entry.id   AF-A0A538BW28-F1
#
_cell.length_a   1.000
_cell.length_b   1.000
_cell.length_c   1.000
_cell.angle_alpha   90.00
_cell.angle_beta   90.00
_cell.angle_gamma   90.00
#
_symmetry.space_group_name_H-M   'P 1'
#
loop_
_entity.id
_entity.type
_entity.pdbx_description
1 polymer ?
#
loop_
_entity_poly.entity_id
_entity_poly.type
_entity_poly.pdbx_seq_one_letter_code
_entity_poly.pdbx_strand_id
1 'polypeptide(L)'
;MRSIAEVARAIFSARAASILLLDEETDEFVFAAVAGEGADTLVGRRIPSSTGIAGWVFVTRQPLLVDDVGADLRFVARRPRALATSRAG
;
A
#
# COMPACT_ATOMS: atom_id res chain seq x y z
N MET A 1 -13.69 0.05 9.42
CA MET A 1 -12.26 0.37 9.30
C MET A 1 -11.98 1.81 8.88
N ARG A 2 -12.84 2.44 8.04
CA ARG A 2 -12.67 3.84 7.62
C ARG A 2 -12.40 4.82 8.77
N SER A 3 -13.20 4.81 9.84
CA SER A 3 -13.01 5.72 10.98
C SER A 3 -11.66 5.55 11.68
N ILE A 4 -11.08 4.34 11.70
CA ILE A 4 -9.74 4.10 12.26
C ILE A 4 -8.67 4.79 11.42
N ALA A 5 -8.75 4.66 10.09
CA ALA A 5 -7.83 5.33 9.18
C ALA A 5 -7.95 6.86 9.28
N GLU A 6 -9.17 7.39 9.41
CA GLU A 6 -9.41 8.83 9.60
C GLU A 6 -8.80 9.35 10.91
N VAL A 7 -9.00 8.63 12.02
CA VAL A 7 -8.42 9.00 13.32
C VAL A 7 -6.89 8.91 13.29
N ALA A 8 -6.31 7.85 12.72
CA ALA A 8 -4.86 7.72 12.57
C ALA A 8 -4.29 8.88 11.74
N ARG A 9 -4.91 9.21 10.60
CA ARG A 9 -4.50 10.36 9.79
C ARG A 9 -4.52 11.66 10.60
N ALA A 10 -5.56 11.89 11.39
CA ALA A 10 -5.71 13.10 12.19
C ALA A 10 -4.66 13.19 13.31
N ILE A 11 -4.42 12.11 14.07
CA ILE A 11 -3.43 12.08 15.17
C ILE A 11 -2.03 12.40 14.65
N PHE A 12 -1.66 11.84 13.49
CA PHE A 12 -0.34 12.06 12.90
C PHE A 12 -0.27 13.30 12.00
N SER A 13 -1.35 14.06 11.85
CA SER A 13 -1.44 15.18 10.89
C SER A 13 -0.96 14.78 9.47
N ALA A 14 -1.25 13.56 9.06
CA ALA A 14 -0.75 12.98 7.82
C ALA A 14 -1.62 13.37 6.60
N ARG A 15 -1.02 13.38 5.40
CA ARG A 15 -1.78 13.57 4.14
C ARG A 15 -2.72 12.40 3.84
N ALA A 16 -2.32 11.19 4.21
CA ALA A 16 -3.12 10.00 4.07
C ALA A 16 -2.79 8.95 5.15
N ALA A 17 -3.72 8.03 5.39
CA ALA A 17 -3.49 6.81 6.15
C ALA A 17 -4.27 5.67 5.48
N SER A 18 -3.71 4.46 5.50
CA SER A 18 -4.31 3.28 4.88
C SER A 18 -4.14 2.05 5.74
N ILE A 19 -5.14 1.17 5.71
CA ILE A 19 -5.11 -0.16 6.31
C ILE A 19 -5.15 -1.18 5.20
N LEU A 20 -4.13 -2.03 5.15
CA LEU A 20 -4.02 -3.13 4.20
C LEU A 20 -4.33 -4.43 4.95
N LEU A 21 -5.14 -5.30 4.35
CA LEU A 21 -5.42 -6.64 4.86
C LEU A 21 -4.82 -7.66 3.92
N LEU A 22 -4.19 -8.70 4.48
CA LEU A 22 -3.72 -9.83 3.70
C LEU A 22 -4.91 -10.72 3.31
N ASP A 23 -4.96 -11.08 2.05
CA ASP A 23 -5.74 -12.18 1.50
C ASP A 23 -4.80 -13.37 1.32
N GLU A 24 -4.92 -14.36 2.19
CA GLU A 24 -3.98 -15.50 2.27
C GLU A 24 -4.10 -16.46 1.08
N GLU A 25 -5.28 -16.55 0.45
CA GLU A 25 -5.50 -17.45 -0.68
C GLU A 25 -4.73 -17.01 -1.93
N THR A 26 -4.57 -15.70 -2.09
CA THR A 26 -3.96 -15.07 -3.26
C THR A 26 -2.59 -14.45 -2.98
N ASP A 27 -2.19 -14.38 -1.71
CA ASP A 27 -0.97 -13.72 -1.24
C ASP A 27 -0.87 -12.24 -1.65
N GLU A 28 -1.99 -11.53 -1.50
CA GLU A 28 -2.12 -10.12 -1.85
C GLU A 28 -2.61 -9.27 -0.68
N PHE A 29 -2.15 -8.02 -0.61
CA PHE A 29 -2.77 -7.01 0.22
C PHE A 29 -3.93 -6.33 -0.49
N VAL A 30 -5.05 -6.21 0.22
CA VAL A 30 -6.20 -5.39 -0.16
C VAL A 30 -6.19 -4.11 0.65
N PHE A 31 -6.33 -2.96 0.00
CA PHE A 31 -6.57 -1.69 0.66
C PHE A 31 -7.99 -1.66 1.24
N ALA A 32 -8.14 -2.08 2.49
CA ALA A 32 -9.43 -2.20 3.17
C ALA A 32 -10.01 -0.85 3.63
N ALA A 33 -9.13 0.11 3.94
CA ALA A 33 -9.52 1.49 4.22
C ALA A 33 -8.40 2.44 3.83
N VAL A 34 -8.77 3.59 3.27
CA VAL A 34 -7.86 4.70 2.97
C VAL A 34 -8.57 5.99 3.36
N ALA A 35 -7.85 6.88 4.04
CA ALA A 35 -8.33 8.22 4.40
C ALA A 35 -7.33 9.26 3.88
N GLY A 36 -7.84 10.34 3.28
CA GLY A 36 -7.00 11.40 2.70
C GLY A 36 -6.66 11.11 1.25
N GLU A 37 -5.44 11.42 0.84
CA GLU A 37 -5.01 11.23 -0.55
C GLU A 37 -5.14 9.78 -1.01
N GLY A 38 -5.71 9.59 -2.20
CA GLY A 38 -5.92 8.26 -2.78
C GLY A 38 -7.18 7.52 -2.30
N ALA A 39 -7.95 8.06 -1.35
CA ALA A 39 -9.14 7.39 -0.80
C ALA A 39 -10.14 6.93 -1.87
N ASP A 40 -10.40 7.76 -2.88
CA ASP A 40 -11.38 7.46 -3.94
C ASP A 40 -10.90 6.41 -4.96
N THR A 41 -9.61 6.09 -4.98
CA THR A 41 -9.00 5.26 -6.03
C THR A 41 -8.32 4.00 -5.52
N LEU A 42 -7.96 3.97 -4.23
CA LEU A 42 -7.17 2.89 -3.65
C LEU A 42 -8.01 1.83 -2.93
N VAL A 43 -9.17 2.17 -2.38
CA VAL A 43 -10.00 1.18 -1.67
C VAL A 43 -10.37 0.01 -2.60
N GLY A 44 -10.15 -1.21 -2.12
CA GLY A 44 -10.36 -2.44 -2.88
C GLY A 44 -9.25 -2.78 -3.90
N ARG A 45 -8.26 -1.90 -4.11
CA ARG A 45 -7.08 -2.23 -4.91
C ARG A 45 -6.26 -3.30 -4.22
N ARG A 46 -5.53 -4.05 -5.04
CA ARG A 46 -4.73 -5.21 -4.62
C ARG A 46 -3.29 -5.06 -5.09
N ILE A 47 -2.35 -5.49 -4.25
CA ILE A 47 -0.91 -5.57 -4.55
C ILE A 47 -0.34 -6.87 -3.96
N PRO A 48 0.69 -7.48 -4.57
CA PRO A 48 1.36 -8.64 -3.97
C PRO A 48 1.85 -8.33 -2.55
N SER A 49 1.71 -9.29 -1.61
CA SER A 49 2.08 -9.10 -0.20
C SER A 49 3.57 -8.81 -0.01
N SER A 50 4.42 -9.21 -0.97
CA SER A 50 5.86 -8.94 -0.99
C SER A 50 6.23 -7.52 -1.47
N THR A 51 5.25 -6.68 -1.80
CA THR A 51 5.51 -5.38 -2.43
C THR A 51 5.96 -4.33 -1.42
N GLY A 52 7.17 -3.82 -1.65
CA GLY A 52 7.69 -2.59 -1.08
C GLY A 52 7.69 -2.53 0.45
N ILE A 53 7.39 -1.35 1.00
CA ILE A 53 7.42 -1.11 2.46
C ILE A 53 6.41 -1.99 3.21
N ALA A 54 5.19 -2.14 2.68
CA ALA A 54 4.17 -2.96 3.31
C ALA A 54 4.62 -4.43 3.42
N GLY A 55 5.20 -4.98 2.36
CA GLY A 55 5.73 -6.34 2.38
C GLY A 55 6.92 -6.51 3.31
N TRP A 56 7.82 -5.53 3.36
CA TRP A 56 8.94 -5.55 4.30
C TRP A 56 8.46 -5.57 5.76
N VAL A 57 7.48 -4.74 6.12
CA VAL A 57 6.89 -4.71 7.47
C VAL A 57 6.18 -6.03 7.78
N PHE A 58 5.45 -6.59 6.81
CA PHE A 58 4.75 -7.86 6.97
C PHE A 58 5.68 -9.03 7.30
N VAL A 59 6.81 -9.14 6.58
CA VAL A 59 7.81 -10.20 6.82
C VAL A 59 8.53 -10.01 8.16
N THR A 60 8.99 -8.79 8.44
CA THR A 60 9.82 -8.51 9.63
C THR A 60 9.01 -8.37 10.92
N ARG A 61 7.71 -8.06 10.81
CA ARG A 61 6.83 -7.70 11.92
C ARG A 61 7.34 -6.53 12.76
N GLN A 62 8.10 -5.63 12.14
CA GLN A 62 8.64 -4.44 12.79
C GLN A 62 8.00 -3.16 12.26
N PRO A 63 7.68 -2.19 13.12
CA PRO A 63 7.29 -0.86 12.66
C PRO A 63 8.47 -0.17 11.96
N LEU A 64 8.17 0.72 11.03
CA LEU A 64 9.16 1.46 10.26
C LEU A 64 8.75 2.93 10.12
N LEU A 65 9.69 3.83 10.47
CA LEU A 65 9.64 5.25 10.14
C LEU A 65 10.66 5.50 9.03
N VAL A 66 10.26 6.21 7.98
CA VAL A 66 11.11 6.54 6.83
C VAL A 66 11.04 8.04 6.61
N ASP A 67 12.19 8.72 6.65
CA ASP A 67 12.25 10.18 6.49
C ASP A 67 12.02 10.61 5.03
N ASP A 68 12.69 9.95 4.08
CA ASP A 68 12.47 10.13 2.64
C ASP A 68 12.17 8.80 1.96
N VAL A 69 10.90 8.60 1.64
CA VAL A 69 10.42 7.39 0.99
C VAL A 69 10.98 7.23 -0.44
N GLY A 70 11.31 8.33 -1.13
CA GLY A 70 11.86 8.29 -2.48
C GLY A 70 13.31 7.80 -2.54
N ALA A 71 14.04 7.94 -1.43
CA ALA A 71 15.41 7.45 -1.27
C ALA A 71 15.49 6.03 -0.69
N ASP A 72 14.40 5.50 -0.15
CA ASP A 72 14.37 4.16 0.44
C ASP A 72 14.30 3.07 -0.65
N LEU A 73 15.29 2.18 -0.70
CA LEU A 73 15.36 1.11 -1.70
C LEU A 73 14.19 0.11 -1.61
N ARG A 74 13.53 0.03 -0.46
CA ARG A 74 12.33 -0.80 -0.28
C ARG A 74 11.11 -0.12 -0.88
N PHE A 75 11.16 1.16 -1.19
CA PHE A 75 10.05 1.84 -1.82
C PHE A 75 10.00 1.50 -3.31
N VAL A 76 9.04 0.66 -3.67
CA VAL A 76 8.74 0.39 -5.08
C VAL A 76 7.80 1.49 -5.56
N ALA A 77 8.36 2.57 -6.11
CA ALA A 77 7.59 3.59 -6.79
C ALA A 77 6.78 2.92 -7.90
N ARG A 78 5.46 3.15 -7.87
CA ARG A 78 4.54 2.48 -8.77
C ARG A 78 4.78 2.96 -10.21
N ARG A 79 5.53 2.19 -11.01
CA ARG A 79 5.47 2.33 -12.47
C ARG A 79 4.13 1.74 -12.95
N PRO A 80 3.35 2.46 -13.79
CA PRO A 80 2.20 1.84 -14.43
C PRO A 80 2.71 0.63 -15.21
N ARG A 81 2.10 -0.54 -14.96
CA ARG A 81 2.34 -1.75 -15.75
C ARG A 81 2.09 -1.38 -17.21
N ALA A 82 3.15 -1.31 -18.02
CA ALA A 82 2.99 -1.30 -19.46
C ALA A 82 2.12 -2.51 -19.77
N LEU A 83 1.00 -2.29 -20.47
CA LEU A 83 0.23 -3.40 -21.01
C LEU A 83 1.24 -4.26 -21.76
N ALA A 84 1.45 -5.49 -21.29
CA ALA A 84 2.12 -6.49 -22.06
C ALA A 84 1.28 -6.64 -23.33
N THR A 85 1.69 -5.96 -24.40
CA THR A 85 1.18 -6.23 -25.73
C THR A 85 1.56 -7.67 -26.00
N SER A 86 0.58 -8.55 -25.83
CA SER A 86 0.58 -9.87 -26.43
C SER A 86 0.72 -9.65 -27.94
N ARG A 87 1.96 -9.77 -28.45
CA ARG A 87 2.17 -10.19 -29.82
C ARG A 87 2.04 -11.71 -29.80
N ALA A 88 0.82 -12.16 -30.09
CA ALA A 88 0.55 -13.50 -30.56
C ALA A 88 -0.03 -13.35 -31.97
N GLY A 89 0.59 -14.03 -32.94
CA GLY A 89 0.10 -14.18 -34.32
C GLY A 89 0.68 -13.18 -35.30
#